data_AF-A0AA43TSM0-F1
#
_entry.id   AF-A0AA43TSM0-F1
#
_cell.length_a   1.000
_cell.length_b   1.000
_cell.length_c   1.000
_cell.angle_alpha   90.00
_cell.angle_beta   90.00
_cell.angle_gamma   90.00
#
_symmetry.space_group_name_H-M   'P 1'
#
loop_
_entity.id
_entity.type
_entity.pdbx_description
1 polymer ?
#
loop_
_entity_poly.entity_id
_entity_poly.type
_entity_poly.pdbx_seq_one_letter_code
_entity_poly.pdbx_strand_id
1 'polypeptide(L)'
;MTIHLGTILPFSPLVFQFVPKVRQKFLLFHRINGYTIIFLTLVSNAGAIMIARRAFGGTLATQAGVGVLVIASTVSIALAYYNIKRLQIDQHRAWMLRAAFYLGTIITLRIIMIIAAQITGKIGGYFTVMECEKLQYIYNETSTINAPPTEDYNDDSIIERPKENSNLLQHVGN
;
A
#
# COMPACT_ATOMS: atom_id res chain seq x y z
N MET A 1 4.08 -2.95 -25.51
CA MET A 1 2.99 -1.96 -25.71
C MET A 1 1.63 -2.58 -26.04
N THR A 2 1.52 -3.89 -26.26
CA THR A 2 0.23 -4.60 -26.44
C THR A 2 -0.52 -4.80 -25.12
N ILE A 3 0.21 -4.90 -24.01
CA ILE A 3 -0.34 -5.12 -22.65
C ILE A 3 -1.09 -3.87 -22.15
N HIS A 4 -0.60 -2.66 -22.44
CA HIS A 4 -1.24 -1.41 -22.04
C HIS A 4 -2.59 -1.17 -22.74
N LEU A 5 -2.69 -1.51 -24.03
CA LEU A 5 -3.96 -1.42 -24.77
C LEU A 5 -4.95 -2.51 -24.31
N GLY A 6 -4.44 -3.71 -24.03
CA GLY A 6 -5.23 -4.82 -23.46
C GLY A 6 -5.79 -4.54 -22.06
N THR A 7 -5.14 -3.68 -21.27
CA THR A 7 -5.63 -3.28 -19.94
C THR A 7 -6.71 -2.20 -19.97
N ILE A 8 -6.85 -1.44 -21.05
CA ILE A 8 -7.89 -0.40 -21.19
C ILE A 8 -9.22 -1.00 -21.70
N LEU A 9 -9.16 -2.03 -22.54
CA LEU A 9 -10.36 -2.69 -23.08
C LEU A 9 -11.32 -3.28 -22.01
N PRO A 10 -10.85 -3.88 -20.89
CA PRO A 10 -11.74 -4.31 -19.81
C PRO A 10 -12.20 -3.19 -18.87
N PHE A 11 -11.72 -1.95 -19.02
CA PHE A 11 -12.25 -0.81 -18.25
C PHE A 11 -13.62 -0.35 -18.78
N SER A 12 -13.89 -0.59 -20.08
CA SER A 12 -15.15 -0.24 -20.73
C SER A 12 -16.41 -0.86 -20.08
N PRO A 13 -16.46 -2.17 -19.72
CA PRO A 13 -17.65 -2.75 -19.09
C PRO A 13 -17.95 -2.25 -17.68
N LEU A 14 -17.01 -1.59 -16.97
CA LEU A 14 -17.28 -1.06 -15.62
C LEU A 14 -18.21 0.16 -15.65
N VAL A 15 -18.07 1.03 -16.64
CA VAL A 15 -18.96 2.21 -16.81
C VAL A 15 -20.38 1.76 -17.18
N PHE A 16 -20.52 0.71 -17.99
CA PHE A 16 -21.81 0.14 -18.36
C PHE A 16 -22.54 -0.55 -17.20
N GLN A 17 -21.86 -0.94 -16.11
CA GLN A 17 -22.50 -1.53 -14.92
C GLN A 17 -23.33 -0.50 -14.12
N PHE A 18 -23.02 0.79 -14.24
CA PHE A 18 -23.74 1.86 -13.54
C PHE A 18 -24.89 2.46 -14.35
N VAL A 19 -25.03 2.11 -15.63
CA VAL A 19 -26.14 2.57 -16.47
C VAL A 19 -27.36 1.66 -16.25
N PRO A 20 -28.45 2.13 -15.60
CA PRO A 20 -29.60 1.30 -15.25
C PRO A 20 -30.29 0.67 -16.47
N LYS A 21 -30.24 1.33 -17.64
CA LYS A 21 -30.81 0.83 -18.90
C LYS A 21 -30.08 -0.40 -19.47
N VAL A 22 -28.77 -0.54 -19.24
CA VAL A 22 -27.98 -1.69 -19.71
C VAL A 22 -28.14 -2.87 -18.75
N ARG A 23 -28.27 -2.61 -17.44
CA ARG A 23 -28.47 -3.63 -16.40
C ARG A 23 -29.76 -4.43 -16.56
N GLN A 24 -30.87 -3.81 -16.98
CA GLN A 24 -32.13 -4.53 -17.18
C GLN A 24 -32.09 -5.50 -18.37
N LYS A 25 -31.32 -5.17 -19.42
CA LYS A 25 -31.21 -5.99 -20.62
C LYS A 25 -30.20 -7.15 -20.46
N PHE A 26 -29.20 -7.00 -19.59
CA PHE A 26 -28.13 -7.99 -19.36
C PHE A 26 -27.93 -8.33 -17.88
N LEU A 27 -29.00 -8.76 -17.19
CA LEU A 27 -28.96 -9.12 -15.76
C LEU A 27 -27.98 -10.27 -15.43
N LEU A 28 -27.88 -11.27 -16.31
CA LEU A 28 -26.93 -12.39 -16.13
C LEU A 28 -25.48 -11.91 -16.16
N PHE A 29 -25.16 -11.00 -17.09
CA PHE A 29 -23.82 -10.40 -17.19
C PHE A 29 -23.49 -9.58 -15.94
N HIS A 30 -24.44 -8.78 -15.44
CA HIS A 30 -24.26 -8.03 -14.19
C HIS A 30 -23.98 -8.96 -13.00
N ARG A 31 -24.70 -10.09 -12.91
CA ARG A 31 -24.53 -11.07 -11.84
C ARG A 31 -23.14 -11.74 -11.89
N ILE A 32 -22.69 -12.16 -13.07
CA ILE A 32 -21.36 -12.78 -13.25
C ILE A 32 -20.26 -11.77 -12.91
N ASN A 33 -20.33 -10.54 -13.45
CA ASN A 33 -19.34 -9.51 -13.14
C ASN A 33 -19.31 -9.13 -11.66
N GLY A 34 -20.47 -9.06 -11.01
CA GLY A 34 -20.55 -8.83 -9.57
C GLY A 34 -19.78 -9.88 -8.76
N TYR A 35 -19.93 -11.17 -9.10
CA TYR A 35 -19.15 -12.24 -8.47
C TYR A 35 -17.66 -12.16 -8.80
N THR A 36 -17.31 -11.84 -10.04
CA THR A 36 -15.92 -11.63 -10.45
C THR A 36 -15.26 -10.52 -9.64
N ILE A 37 -15.95 -9.39 -9.44
CA ILE A 37 -15.43 -8.27 -8.63
C ILE A 37 -15.20 -8.70 -7.18
N ILE A 38 -16.17 -9.38 -6.55
CA ILE A 38 -16.03 -9.88 -5.19
C ILE A 38 -14.81 -10.80 -5.06
N PHE A 39 -14.64 -11.75 -5.99
CA PHE A 39 -13.50 -12.67 -6.00
C PHE A 39 -12.18 -11.93 -6.19
N LEU A 40 -12.10 -11.01 -7.17
CA LEU A 40 -10.91 -10.20 -7.40
C LEU A 40 -10.56 -9.35 -6.18
N THR A 41 -11.53 -8.76 -5.49
CA THR A 41 -11.26 -7.97 -4.29
C THR A 41 -10.70 -8.82 -3.15
N LEU A 42 -11.23 -10.03 -2.94
CA LEU A 42 -10.69 -10.93 -1.91
C LEU A 42 -9.24 -11.32 -2.19
N VAL A 43 -8.93 -11.70 -3.44
CA VAL A 43 -7.56 -12.02 -3.86
C VAL A 43 -6.65 -10.79 -3.75
N SER A 44 -7.13 -9.63 -4.17
CA SER A 44 -6.40 -8.36 -4.06
C SER A 44 -6.08 -8.00 -2.61
N ASN A 45 -7.04 -8.17 -1.70
CA ASN A 45 -6.85 -7.89 -0.27
C ASN A 45 -5.86 -8.87 0.37
N ALA A 46 -5.90 -10.16 0.00
CA ALA A 46 -4.90 -11.14 0.43
C ALA A 46 -3.48 -10.77 -0.06
N GLY A 47 -3.36 -10.40 -1.34
CA GLY A 47 -2.09 -9.92 -1.91
C GLY A 47 -1.60 -8.63 -1.24
N ALA A 48 -2.51 -7.71 -0.93
CA ALA A 48 -2.19 -6.46 -0.24
C ALA A 48 -1.62 -6.72 1.16
N ILE A 49 -2.21 -7.63 1.94
CA ILE A 49 -1.71 -8.00 3.27
C ILE A 49 -0.32 -8.66 3.18
N MET A 50 -0.12 -9.53 2.18
CA MET A 50 1.16 -10.23 1.99
C MET A 50 2.30 -9.24 1.67
N ILE A 51 2.01 -8.22 0.85
CA ILE A 51 3.00 -7.26 0.36
C ILE A 51 3.16 -6.06 1.31
N ALA A 52 2.15 -5.76 2.15
CA ALA A 52 2.14 -4.58 3.03
C ALA A 52 3.40 -4.47 3.91
N ARG A 53 3.96 -5.59 4.37
CA ARG A 53 5.16 -5.61 5.22
C ARG A 53 6.44 -5.20 4.49
N ARG A 54 6.49 -5.32 3.16
CA ARG A 54 7.71 -5.13 2.35
C ARG A 54 7.59 -3.99 1.33
N ALA A 55 6.39 -3.48 1.09
CA ALA A 55 6.14 -2.34 0.21
C ALA A 55 6.81 -1.06 0.76
N PHE A 56 7.55 -0.32 -0.09
CA PHE A 56 8.17 0.98 0.23
C PHE A 56 8.97 0.99 1.54
N GLY A 57 9.72 -0.07 1.80
CA GLY A 57 10.51 -0.19 3.02
C GLY A 57 9.66 -0.49 4.27
N GLY A 58 8.37 -0.77 4.15
CA GLY A 58 7.52 -1.18 5.27
C GLY A 58 7.28 -0.08 6.31
N THR A 59 7.37 1.19 5.91
CA THR A 59 7.13 2.32 6.81
C THR A 59 5.72 2.25 7.41
N LEU A 60 5.56 2.65 8.67
CA LEU A 60 4.29 2.57 9.40
C LEU A 60 3.13 3.26 8.65
N ALA A 61 3.41 4.40 8.00
CA ALA A 61 2.43 5.14 7.22
C ALA A 61 1.87 4.33 6.04
N THR A 62 2.73 3.58 5.33
CA THR A 62 2.30 2.77 4.18
C THR A 62 1.49 1.56 4.62
N GLN A 63 1.90 0.92 5.72
CA GLN A 63 1.16 -0.20 6.31
C GLN A 63 -0.21 0.24 6.83
N ALA A 64 -0.29 1.35 7.55
CA ALA A 64 -1.55 1.90 8.04
C ALA A 64 -2.50 2.28 6.89
N GLY A 65 -1.99 2.95 5.86
CA GLY A 65 -2.77 3.31 4.66
C GLY A 65 -3.34 2.06 3.97
N VAL A 66 -2.49 1.07 3.67
CA VAL A 66 -2.93 -0.18 3.03
C VAL A 66 -3.94 -0.94 3.92
N GLY A 67 -3.70 -1.00 5.22
CA GLY A 67 -4.60 -1.65 6.17
C GLY A 67 -6.00 -1.03 6.18
N VAL A 68 -6.09 0.30 6.24
CA VAL A 68 -7.37 1.02 6.20
C VAL A 68 -8.11 0.76 4.89
N LEU A 69 -7.42 0.80 3.75
CA LEU A 69 -8.05 0.52 2.45
C LEU A 69 -8.56 -0.92 2.34
N VAL A 70 -7.81 -1.90 2.86
CA VAL A 70 -8.23 -3.31 2.90
C VAL A 70 -9.47 -3.49 3.78
N ILE A 71 -9.49 -2.87 4.97
CA ILE A 71 -10.65 -2.96 5.87
C ILE A 71 -11.87 -2.29 5.25
N ALA A 72 -11.75 -1.05 4.75
CA ALA A 72 -12.87 -0.31 4.16
C ALA A 72 -13.45 -1.00 2.91
N SER A 73 -12.60 -1.55 2.04
CA SER A 73 -13.05 -2.31 0.87
C SER A 73 -13.71 -3.64 1.26
N THR A 74 -13.16 -4.37 2.23
CA THR A 74 -13.73 -5.65 2.69
C THR A 74 -15.10 -5.45 3.35
N VAL A 75 -15.21 -4.46 4.25
CA VAL A 75 -16.45 -4.13 4.96
C VAL A 75 -17.52 -3.71 3.95
N SER A 76 -17.20 -2.79 3.03
CA SER A 76 -18.17 -2.31 2.04
C SER A 76 -18.70 -3.43 1.13
N ILE A 77 -17.85 -4.36 0.68
CA ILE A 77 -18.30 -5.52 -0.11
C ILE A 77 -19.11 -6.51 0.74
N ALA A 78 -18.70 -6.77 1.99
CA ALA A 78 -19.43 -7.66 2.89
C ALA A 78 -20.86 -7.15 3.14
N LEU A 79 -21.00 -5.85 3.42
CA LEU A 79 -22.31 -5.19 3.56
C LEU A 79 -23.09 -5.20 2.24
N ALA A 80 -22.46 -4.96 1.10
CA ALA A 80 -23.13 -5.05 -0.19
C ALA A 80 -23.69 -6.46 -0.47
N TYR A 81 -22.93 -7.50 -0.11
CA TYR A 81 -23.35 -8.90 -0.24
C TYR A 81 -24.45 -9.29 0.75
N TYR A 82 -24.36 -8.80 1.99
CA TYR A 82 -25.39 -9.04 2.99
C TYR A 82 -26.74 -8.40 2.58
N ASN A 83 -26.71 -7.15 2.11
CA ASN A 83 -27.91 -6.43 1.69
C ASN A 83 -28.58 -7.06 0.45
N ILE A 84 -27.81 -7.62 -0.49
CA ILE A 84 -28.41 -8.31 -1.65
C ILE A 84 -29.09 -9.62 -1.25
N LYS A 85 -28.56 -10.33 -0.23
CA LYS A 85 -29.21 -11.53 0.34
C LYS A 85 -30.50 -11.18 1.09
N ARG A 86 -30.56 -10.00 1.71
CA ARG A 86 -31.75 -9.45 2.39
C ARG A 86 -32.74 -8.78 1.44
N LEU A 87 -32.52 -8.83 0.12
CA LEU A 87 -33.33 -8.17 -0.91
C LEU A 87 -33.43 -6.63 -0.76
N GLN A 88 -32.53 -6.01 0.00
CA GLN A 88 -32.47 -4.55 0.21
C GLN A 88 -31.62 -3.88 -0.89
N ILE A 89 -32.24 -3.69 -2.06
CA ILE A 89 -31.54 -3.25 -3.28
C ILE A 89 -30.98 -1.84 -3.17
N ASP A 90 -31.65 -0.93 -2.45
CA ASP A 90 -31.20 0.45 -2.29
C ASP A 90 -29.90 0.54 -1.48
N GLN A 91 -29.83 -0.21 -0.39
CA GLN A 91 -28.62 -0.30 0.43
C GLN A 91 -27.50 -1.04 -0.30
N HIS A 92 -27.81 -2.11 -1.03
CA HIS A 92 -26.84 -2.79 -1.88
C HIS A 92 -26.19 -1.82 -2.88
N ARG A 93 -26.97 -0.97 -3.55
CA ARG A 93 -26.44 0.03 -4.50
C ARG A 93 -25.52 1.03 -3.80
N ALA A 94 -25.94 1.56 -2.65
CA ALA A 94 -25.14 2.52 -1.88
C ALA A 94 -23.80 1.92 -1.43
N TRP A 95 -23.80 0.70 -0.90
CA TRP A 95 -22.59 0.01 -0.46
C TRP A 95 -21.69 -0.42 -1.63
N MET A 96 -22.26 -0.84 -2.76
CA MET A 96 -21.50 -1.15 -3.97
C MET A 96 -20.79 0.08 -4.54
N LEU A 97 -21.43 1.26 -4.51
CA LEU A 97 -20.81 2.50 -5.00
C LEU A 97 -19.64 2.93 -4.10
N ARG A 98 -19.76 2.77 -2.78
CA ARG A 98 -18.64 2.99 -1.84
C ARG A 98 -17.50 2.02 -2.10
N ALA A 99 -17.79 0.74 -2.27
CA ALA A 99 -16.80 -0.28 -2.60
C ALA A 99 -16.08 0.02 -3.93
N ALA A 100 -16.82 0.45 -4.96
CA ALA A 100 -16.25 0.83 -6.24
C ALA A 100 -15.27 2.00 -6.12
N PHE A 101 -15.56 2.99 -5.28
CA PHE A 101 -14.64 4.10 -5.01
C PHE A 101 -13.34 3.61 -4.35
N TYR A 102 -13.43 2.77 -3.32
CA TYR A 102 -12.24 2.20 -2.66
C TYR A 102 -11.41 1.30 -3.58
N LEU A 103 -12.04 0.54 -4.46
CA LEU A 103 -11.32 -0.26 -5.46
C LEU A 103 -10.65 0.64 -6.51
N GLY A 104 -11.32 1.72 -6.90
CA GLY A 104 -10.78 2.75 -7.79
C GLY A 104 -9.48 3.36 -7.24
N THR A 105 -9.45 3.72 -5.95
CA THR A 105 -8.24 4.27 -5.32
C THR A 105 -7.08 3.28 -5.28
N ILE A 106 -7.35 1.99 -5.06
CA ILE A 106 -6.31 0.93 -5.10
C ILE A 106 -5.72 0.81 -6.52
N ILE A 107 -6.57 0.82 -7.55
CA ILE A 107 -6.13 0.70 -8.95
C ILE A 107 -5.32 1.92 -9.36
N THR A 108 -5.80 3.14 -9.07
CA THR A 108 -5.10 4.37 -9.44
C THR A 108 -3.76 4.48 -8.75
N LEU A 109 -3.69 4.14 -7.45
CA LEU A 109 -2.43 4.10 -6.71
C LEU A 109 -1.41 3.17 -7.38
N ARG A 110 -1.83 1.98 -7.82
CA ARG A 110 -0.95 1.02 -8.53
C ARG A 110 -0.42 1.58 -9.85
N ILE A 111 -1.27 2.23 -10.64
CA ILE A 111 -0.87 2.86 -11.90
C ILE A 111 0.18 3.95 -11.64
N ILE A 112 -0.07 4.82 -10.66
CA ILE A 112 0.87 5.89 -10.28
C ILE A 112 2.22 5.32 -9.83
N MET A 113 2.22 4.25 -9.03
CA MET A 113 3.46 3.63 -8.55
C MET A 113 4.27 2.99 -9.68
N ILE A 114 3.63 2.35 -10.66
CA ILE A 114 4.33 1.82 -11.84
C ILE A 114 5.00 2.94 -12.61
N ILE A 115 4.27 4.04 -12.85
CA ILE A 115 4.81 5.21 -13.56
C ILE A 115 5.99 5.81 -12.78
N ALA A 116 5.83 6.02 -11.47
CA ALA A 116 6.89 6.53 -10.61
C ALA A 116 8.14 5.66 -10.67
N ALA A 117 8.00 4.33 -10.57
CA ALA A 117 9.13 3.40 -10.65
C ALA A 117 9.89 3.49 -11.99
N GLN A 118 9.19 3.66 -13.11
CA GLN A 118 9.82 3.83 -14.43
C GLN A 118 10.59 5.15 -14.55
N ILE A 119 10.09 6.22 -13.93
CA ILE A 119 10.74 7.53 -13.92
C ILE A 119 11.98 7.49 -13.02
N THR A 120 11.83 7.00 -11.79
CA THR A 120 12.90 6.90 -10.81
C THR A 120 14.02 5.95 -11.26
N GLY A 121 13.72 4.89 -12.00
CA GLY A 121 14.74 4.01 -12.59
C GLY A 121 15.60 4.68 -13.67
N LYS A 122 15.14 5.79 -14.26
CA LYS A 122 15.88 6.54 -15.29
C LYS A 122 16.64 7.74 -14.72
N ILE A 123 16.18 8.29 -13.60
CA ILE A 123 16.82 9.42 -12.90
C ILE A 123 17.80 8.80 -11.90
N GLY A 124 19.05 8.60 -12.33
CA GLY A 124 20.08 7.95 -11.53
C GLY A 124 20.25 8.58 -10.15
N GLY A 125 19.90 7.82 -9.10
CA GLY A 125 20.16 8.13 -7.69
C GLY A 125 19.35 9.29 -7.10
N TYR A 126 18.62 9.03 -6.01
CA TYR A 126 17.97 10.06 -5.20
C TYR A 126 18.28 9.84 -3.72
N PHE A 127 18.57 10.92 -3.01
CA PHE A 127 18.77 10.87 -1.56
C PHE A 127 17.40 10.83 -0.87
N THR A 128 17.21 9.85 -0.01
CA THR A 128 15.98 9.69 0.77
C THR A 128 16.33 9.59 2.25
N VAL A 129 15.46 10.14 3.10
CA VAL A 129 15.59 10.00 4.55
C VAL A 129 15.24 8.56 4.94
N MET A 130 16.19 7.87 5.55
CA MET A 130 16.03 6.50 6.04
C MET A 130 16.09 6.49 7.56
N GLU A 131 15.29 5.65 8.21
CA GLU A 131 15.33 5.48 9.66
C GLU A 131 16.70 4.98 10.13
N CYS A 132 17.21 5.52 11.24
CA CYS A 132 18.54 5.21 11.77
C CYS A 132 18.73 3.72 12.09
N GLU A 133 17.67 3.01 12.48
CA GLU A 133 17.71 1.56 12.73
C GLU A 133 18.06 0.77 11.47
N LYS A 134 17.52 1.17 10.30
CA LYS A 134 17.90 0.56 9.03
C LYS A 134 19.29 0.95 8.57
N LEU A 135 19.72 2.17 8.87
CA LEU A 135 21.09 2.60 8.59
C LEU A 135 22.09 1.80 9.42
N GLN A 136 21.80 1.55 10.70
CA GLN A 136 22.61 0.67 11.55
C GLN A 136 22.64 -0.76 11.02
N TYR A 137 21.51 -1.32 10.60
CA TYR A 137 21.46 -2.67 10.00
C TYR A 137 22.34 -2.77 8.74
N ILE A 138 22.21 -1.82 7.80
CA ILE A 138 23.02 -1.80 6.57
C ILE A 138 24.50 -1.57 6.89
N TYR A 139 24.80 -0.70 7.85
CA TYR A 139 26.18 -0.43 8.27
C TYR A 139 26.82 -1.68 8.89
N ASN A 140 26.12 -2.41 9.75
CA ASN A 140 26.59 -3.65 10.38
C ASN A 140 26.78 -4.78 9.35
N GLU A 141 25.88 -4.89 8.36
CA GLU A 141 26.01 -5.85 7.26
C GLU A 141 27.18 -5.48 6.31
N THR A 142 27.41 -4.19 6.07
CA THR A 142 28.51 -3.73 5.22
C THR A 142 29.87 -3.87 5.91
N SER A 143 29.92 -3.70 7.24
CA SER A 143 31.14 -3.89 8.03
C SER A 143 31.49 -5.37 8.22
N THR A 144 30.50 -6.27 8.24
CA THR A 144 30.77 -7.73 8.22
C THR A 144 31.23 -8.25 6.86
N ILE A 145 30.82 -7.65 5.73
CA ILE A 145 31.28 -8.03 4.39
C ILE A 145 32.69 -7.50 4.07
N ASN A 146 33.06 -6.34 4.61
CA ASN A 146 34.39 -5.74 4.43
C ASN A 146 35.37 -6.08 5.56
N ALA A 147 34.95 -6.83 6.58
CA ALA A 147 35.85 -7.35 7.59
C ALA A 147 36.77 -8.41 6.95
N PRO A 148 38.10 -8.24 7.00
CA PRO A 148 39.01 -9.33 6.64
C PRO A 148 38.68 -10.56 7.50
N PRO A 149 38.80 -11.79 6.95
CA PRO A 149 38.47 -12.98 7.71
C PRO A 149 39.41 -13.07 8.90
N THR A 150 38.81 -13.13 10.09
CA THR A 150 39.42 -13.21 11.43
C THR A 150 40.11 -11.93 11.92
N GLU A 151 39.34 -11.04 12.54
CA GLU A 151 39.73 -10.54 13.86
C GLU A 151 38.48 -10.12 14.64
N ASP A 152 38.41 -10.63 15.86
CA ASP A 152 37.41 -10.36 16.89
C ASP A 152 37.45 -8.85 17.25
N TYR A 153 36.73 -8.01 16.51
CA TYR A 153 36.59 -6.59 16.84
C TYR A 153 35.35 -6.40 17.72
N ASN A 154 35.56 -6.55 19.03
CA ASN A 154 34.61 -6.14 20.07
C ASN A 154 34.47 -4.61 20.05
N ASP A 155 33.40 -4.12 19.42
CA ASP A 155 33.05 -2.69 19.41
C ASP A 155 32.33 -2.29 20.70
N ASP A 156 33.09 -2.18 21.79
CA ASP A 156 32.65 -1.55 23.05
C ASP A 156 32.69 0.01 22.98
N SER A 157 32.86 0.61 21.79
CA SER A 157 33.13 2.05 21.67
C SER A 157 31.93 2.95 21.35
N ILE A 158 30.72 2.40 21.18
CA ILE A 158 29.50 3.20 20.89
C ILE A 158 28.55 3.27 22.11
N ILE A 159 29.10 3.39 23.33
CA ILE A 159 28.36 3.92 24.48
C ILE A 159 29.13 5.10 25.09
N GLU A 160 29.50 6.09 24.28
CA GLU A 160 29.66 7.44 24.81
C GLU A 160 28.40 8.24 24.48
N ARG A 161 27.46 8.23 25.44
CA ARG A 161 26.48 9.32 25.54
C ARG A 161 27.26 10.63 25.55
N PRO A 162 26.88 11.66 24.76
CA PRO A 162 27.47 12.98 24.91
C PRO A 162 27.28 13.39 26.37
N LYS A 163 28.38 13.56 27.11
CA LYS A 163 28.35 14.13 28.45
C LYS A 163 27.73 15.51 28.32
N GLU A 164 26.50 15.60 28.80
CA GLU A 164 25.80 16.84 29.08
C GLU A 164 26.76 17.75 29.83
N ASN A 165 27.17 18.83 29.18
CA ASN A 165 28.12 19.80 29.72
C ASN A 165 27.42 20.61 30.81
N SER A 166 27.30 20.02 32.00
CA SER A 166 26.72 20.64 33.20
C SER A 166 27.68 21.62 33.87
N ASN A 167 28.29 22.53 33.11
CA ASN A 167 29.22 23.56 33.65
C ASN A 167 29.13 24.90 32.91
N LEU A 168 27.94 25.28 32.41
CA LEU A 168 27.71 26.58 31.79
C LEU A 168 26.46 27.32 32.33
N LEU A 169 26.14 27.13 33.61
CA LEU A 169 25.12 27.92 34.32
C LEU A 169 25.54 28.25 35.76
N GLN A 170 26.71 28.88 35.97
CA GLN A 170 27.01 29.49 37.29
C GLN A 170 27.86 30.77 37.28
N HIS A 171 27.92 31.52 36.17
CA HIS A 171 28.53 32.87 36.18
C HIS A 171 27.77 33.89 35.33
N VAL A 172 26.47 34.02 35.59
CA VAL A 172 25.72 35.26 35.33
C VAL A 172 24.90 35.54 36.59
N GLY A 173 25.55 36.17 37.57
CA GLY A 173 24.99 36.37 38.90
C GLY A 173 26.02 36.92 39.88
N ASN A 174 26.66 38.04 39.50
CA ASN A 174 27.10 39.13 40.37
C ASN A 174 27.73 40.24 39.52
#